data_AF-A0A5C7LKS2-F1
#
_entry.id   AF-A0A5C7LKS2-F1
#
_cell.length_a   1.000
_cell.length_b   1.000
_cell.length_c   1.000
_cell.angle_alpha   90.00
_cell.angle_beta   90.00
_cell.angle_gamma   90.00
#
_symmetry.space_group_name_H-M   'P 1'
#
loop_
_entity.id
_entity.type
_entity.pdbx_description
1 polymer ?
#
loop_
_entity_poly.entity_id
_entity_poly.type
_entity_poly.pdbx_seq_one_letter_code
_entity_poly.pdbx_strand_id
1 'polypeptide(L)'
;MPSLGMVRIAEPMDMDTGLKQLDVAEDVQRAVLEKGYLIQNRPGSGFIGILPDSITTLDDDELGELLNKLSGWGAYVQSDLVAAETKMQVVKEQLEFIQSQIRIAVRAQEGKMTAQDKTDMMNTHPKVVEAKARYIYCYSYYEYVKAIRDKAQKDWETVSRRITQRGQGIDRARRAESVANVSPQFTKAFRR
;
A
#
# COMPACT_ATOMS: atom_id res chain seq x y z
N MET A 1 11.97 -34.36 -41.04
CA MET A 1 11.37 -33.58 -39.93
C MET A 1 12.29 -33.73 -38.73
N PRO A 2 12.80 -32.65 -38.12
CA PRO A 2 13.62 -32.75 -36.92
C PRO A 2 12.73 -33.17 -35.76
N SER A 3 13.13 -34.22 -35.05
CA SER A 3 12.52 -34.66 -33.79
C SER A 3 12.56 -33.48 -32.81
N LEU A 4 11.39 -33.03 -32.38
CA LEU A 4 11.24 -32.18 -31.19
C LEU A 4 11.89 -32.95 -30.04
N GLY A 5 13.04 -32.47 -29.58
CA GLY A 5 13.79 -33.10 -28.51
C GLY A 5 12.86 -33.35 -27.32
N MET A 6 12.93 -34.56 -26.77
CA MET A 6 12.25 -34.94 -25.54
C MET A 6 12.44 -33.83 -24.50
N VAL A 7 11.40 -33.04 -24.26
CA VAL A 7 11.37 -32.11 -23.13
C VAL A 7 11.38 -33.00 -21.91
N ARG A 8 12.55 -33.16 -21.30
CA ARG A 8 12.68 -33.84 -20.01
C ARG A 8 11.91 -32.99 -19.02
N ILE A 9 10.70 -33.44 -18.68
CA ILE A 9 9.92 -32.87 -17.59
C ILE A 9 10.78 -33.12 -16.35
N ALA A 10 11.39 -32.05 -15.82
CA ALA A 10 12.16 -32.14 -14.60
C ALA A 10 11.24 -32.69 -13.50
N GLU A 11 11.78 -33.57 -12.66
CA GLU A 11 11.03 -34.08 -11.52
C GLU A 11 10.49 -32.91 -10.69
N PRO A 12 9.23 -33.00 -10.20
CA PRO A 12 8.65 -31.92 -9.42
C PRO A 12 9.58 -31.62 -8.25
N MET A 13 10.01 -30.36 -8.17
CA MET A 13 10.88 -29.89 -7.10
C MET A 13 10.25 -30.23 -5.74
N ASP A 14 11.09 -30.68 -4.81
CA ASP A 14 10.68 -30.92 -3.44
C ASP A 14 9.97 -29.69 -2.84
N MET A 15 8.95 -29.94 -2.03
CA MET A 15 8.04 -28.91 -1.54
C MET A 15 8.76 -27.88 -0.68
N ASP A 16 9.68 -28.30 0.17
CA ASP A 16 10.40 -27.39 1.08
C ASP A 16 11.41 -26.54 0.31
N THR A 17 12.04 -27.13 -0.71
CA THR A 17 12.96 -26.41 -1.61
C THR A 17 12.23 -25.34 -2.42
N GLY A 18 11.05 -25.66 -2.98
CA GLY A 18 10.25 -24.71 -3.75
C GLY A 18 9.71 -23.57 -2.89
N LEU A 19 9.24 -23.86 -1.67
CA LEU A 19 8.78 -22.83 -0.74
C LEU A 19 9.90 -21.86 -0.35
N LYS A 20 11.11 -22.37 -0.11
CA LYS A 20 12.27 -21.55 0.21
C LYS A 20 12.69 -20.63 -0.95
N GLN A 21 12.59 -21.10 -2.20
CA GLN A 21 12.87 -20.27 -3.38
C GLN A 21 11.84 -19.15 -3.57
N LEU A 22 10.60 -19.34 -3.10
CA LEU A 22 9.56 -18.33 -3.15
C LEU A 22 9.64 -17.33 -1.98
N ASP A 23 10.38 -17.64 -0.92
CA ASP A 23 10.52 -16.79 0.26
C ASP A 23 11.52 -15.63 0.04
N VAL A 24 11.16 -14.73 -0.87
CA VAL A 24 12.02 -13.63 -1.35
C VAL A 24 11.70 -12.28 -0.71
N ALA A 25 10.73 -12.22 0.21
CA ALA A 25 10.30 -10.95 0.80
C ALA A 25 11.44 -10.25 1.57
N GLU A 26 12.20 -11.02 2.36
CA GLU A 26 13.35 -10.51 3.12
C GLU A 26 14.52 -10.11 2.20
N ASP A 27 14.72 -10.84 1.10
CA ASP A 27 15.75 -10.55 0.11
C ASP A 27 15.47 -9.22 -0.61
N VAL A 28 14.20 -8.95 -0.94
CA VAL A 28 13.78 -7.66 -1.52
C VAL A 28 14.06 -6.52 -0.53
N GLN A 29 13.70 -6.69 0.75
CA GLN A 29 13.94 -5.69 1.77
C GLN A 29 15.45 -5.42 1.95
N ARG A 30 16.27 -6.46 1.94
CA ARG A 30 17.73 -6.34 2.00
C ARG A 30 18.30 -5.59 0.80
N ALA A 31 17.87 -5.95 -0.41
CA ALA A 31 18.31 -5.30 -1.64
C ALA A 31 17.96 -3.79 -1.69
N VAL A 32 16.82 -3.41 -1.09
CA VAL A 32 16.43 -1.99 -0.94
C VAL A 32 17.38 -1.27 0.02
N LEU A 33 17.70 -1.88 1.16
CA LEU A 33 18.63 -1.31 2.15
C LEU A 33 20.06 -1.20 1.62
N GLU A 34 20.55 -2.20 0.88
CA GLU A 34 21.88 -2.19 0.25
C GLU A 34 22.06 -1.04 -0.75
N LYS A 35 20.97 -0.64 -1.41
CA LYS A 35 20.96 0.52 -2.30
C LYS A 35 20.93 1.87 -1.56
N GLY A 36 20.89 1.85 -0.24
CA GLY A 36 20.82 3.06 0.60
C GLY A 36 19.43 3.67 0.71
N TYR A 37 18.38 2.99 0.26
CA TYR A 37 17.01 3.45 0.50
C TYR A 37 16.63 3.20 1.96
N LEU A 38 16.08 4.23 2.60
CA LEU A 38 15.63 4.14 3.99
C LEU A 38 14.16 3.75 4.03
N ILE A 39 13.88 2.63 4.71
CA ILE A 39 12.52 2.30 5.14
C ILE A 39 12.12 3.33 6.18
N GLN A 40 10.99 3.99 5.96
CA GLN A 40 10.54 5.02 6.88
C GLN A 40 10.16 4.38 8.20
N ASN A 41 10.75 4.86 9.29
CA ASN A 41 10.40 4.43 10.63
C ASN A 41 9.18 5.21 11.13
N ARG A 42 8.53 4.67 12.16
CA ARG A 42 7.46 5.39 12.86
C ARG A 42 7.97 6.77 13.29
N PRO A 43 7.25 7.86 12.96
CA PRO A 43 7.67 9.20 13.38
C PRO A 43 7.84 9.28 14.90
N GLY A 44 8.97 9.84 15.35
CA GLY A 44 9.30 9.99 16.78
C GLY A 44 8.45 11.05 17.51
N SER A 45 7.58 11.77 16.80
CA SER A 45 6.74 12.85 17.35
C SER A 45 5.59 12.37 18.24
N GLY A 46 5.40 11.05 18.40
CA GLY A 46 4.26 10.48 19.11
C GLY A 46 2.93 10.59 18.35
N PHE A 47 2.93 11.23 17.18
CA PHE A 47 1.76 11.33 16.32
C PHE A 47 1.34 9.95 15.81
N ILE A 48 0.04 9.65 15.90
CA ILE A 48 -0.53 8.34 15.57
C ILE A 48 -1.38 8.35 14.30
N GLY A 49 -1.29 9.40 13.48
CA GLY A 49 -2.03 9.49 12.22
C GLY A 49 -3.50 9.90 12.38
N ILE A 50 -3.88 10.52 13.49
CA ILE A 50 -5.25 10.97 13.73
C ILE A 50 -5.31 12.48 13.53
N LEU A 51 -6.18 12.91 12.63
CA LEU A 51 -6.50 14.32 12.45
C LEU A 51 -7.25 14.85 13.68
N PRO A 52 -6.93 16.07 14.18
CA PRO A 52 -7.74 16.73 15.21
C PRO A 52 -9.20 16.92 14.76
N ASP A 53 -10.13 16.89 15.71
CA ASP A 53 -11.57 17.06 15.45
C ASP A 53 -11.90 18.39 14.76
N SER A 54 -11.09 19.42 15.01
CA SER A 54 -11.21 20.72 14.35
C SER A 54 -9.85 21.23 13.89
N ILE A 55 -9.74 21.44 12.58
CA ILE A 55 -8.58 22.11 11.95
C ILE A 55 -8.85 23.58 11.63
N THR A 56 -10.07 24.07 11.87
CA THR A 56 -10.45 25.44 11.52
C THR A 56 -9.91 26.48 12.50
N THR A 57 -9.64 26.04 13.72
CA THR A 57 -9.12 26.82 14.85
C THR A 57 -7.60 26.92 14.87
N LEU A 58 -6.90 26.03 14.15
CA LEU A 58 -5.44 26.02 14.10
C LEU A 58 -4.92 27.24 13.34
N ASP A 59 -3.82 27.84 13.76
CA ASP A 59 -3.13 28.88 12.98
C ASP A 59 -2.34 28.29 11.80
N ASP A 60 -1.65 29.14 11.04
CA ASP A 60 -0.95 28.69 9.82
C ASP A 60 0.32 27.88 10.14
N ASP A 61 0.99 28.17 11.25
CA ASP A 61 2.17 27.44 11.71
C ASP A 61 1.76 26.05 12.22
N GLU A 62 0.68 25.98 13.02
CA GLU A 62 0.08 24.74 13.50
C GLU A 62 -0.42 23.85 12.36
N LEU A 63 -1.04 24.43 11.32
CA LEU A 63 -1.43 23.71 10.11
C LEU A 63 -0.22 23.18 9.34
N GLY A 64 0.85 23.97 9.23
CA GLY A 64 2.11 23.55 8.62
C GLY A 64 2.77 22.38 9.37
N GLU A 65 2.82 22.46 10.70
CA GLU A 65 3.30 21.36 11.54
C GLU A 65 2.46 20.09 11.38
N LEU A 66 1.13 20.22 11.40
CA LEU A 66 0.22 19.10 11.23
C LEU A 66 0.41 18.44 9.86
N LEU A 67 0.58 19.23 8.80
CA LEU A 67 0.86 18.72 7.46
C LEU A 67 2.19 17.95 7.42
N ASN A 68 3.23 18.44 8.10
CA ASN A 68 4.51 17.73 8.21
C ASN A 68 4.38 16.41 8.99
N LYS A 69 3.64 16.42 10.10
CA LYS A 69 3.35 15.21 10.90
C LYS A 69 2.57 14.17 10.08
N LEU A 70 1.56 14.60 9.33
CA LEU A 70 0.79 13.75 8.42
C LEU A 70 1.65 13.19 7.28
N SER A 71 2.56 13.99 6.72
CA SER A 71 3.48 13.56 5.67
C SER A 71 4.42 12.46 6.15
N GLY A 72 5.03 12.65 7.33
CA GLY A 72 5.89 11.63 7.93
C GLY A 72 5.14 10.35 8.29
N TRP A 73 3.93 10.47 8.85
CA TRP A 73 3.07 9.31 9.13
C TRP A 73 2.67 8.57 7.85
N GLY A 74 2.24 9.31 6.82
CA GLY A 74 1.87 8.74 5.52
C GLY A 74 3.02 7.97 4.88
N ALA A 75 4.25 8.48 4.97
CA ALA A 75 5.43 7.80 4.45
C ALA A 75 5.77 6.50 5.22
N TYR A 76 5.60 6.51 6.54
CA TYR A 76 5.72 5.30 7.37
C TYR A 76 4.70 4.23 6.98
N VAL A 77 3.41 4.58 6.95
CA VAL A 77 2.34 3.63 6.61
C VAL A 77 2.46 3.14 5.16
N GLN A 78 2.90 4.00 4.24
CA GLN A 78 3.17 3.60 2.86
C GLN A 78 4.29 2.55 2.77
N SER A 79 5.34 2.66 3.60
CA SER A 79 6.42 1.67 3.65
C SER A 79 5.91 0.33 4.19
N ASP A 80 5.10 0.36 5.25
CA ASP A 80 4.48 -0.83 5.83
C ASP A 80 3.50 -1.50 4.84
N LEU A 81 2.74 -0.70 4.08
CA LEU A 81 1.82 -1.18 3.04
C LEU A 81 2.55 -1.99 1.97
N VAL A 82 3.70 -1.49 1.50
CA VAL A 82 4.51 -2.18 0.47
C VAL A 82 5.09 -3.48 1.03
N ALA A 83 5.52 -3.50 2.29
CA ALA A 83 5.99 -4.71 2.94
C ALA A 83 4.85 -5.76 3.07
N ALA A 84 3.67 -5.32 3.48
CA ALA A 84 2.47 -6.15 3.58
C ALA A 84 2.05 -6.73 2.22
N GLU A 85 2.04 -5.90 1.17
CA GLU A 85 1.73 -6.31 -0.20
C GLU A 85 2.73 -7.35 -0.70
N THR A 86 4.03 -7.09 -0.52
CA THR A 86 5.10 -8.02 -0.93
C THR A 86 4.94 -9.37 -0.26
N LYS A 87 4.72 -9.39 1.06
CA LYS A 87 4.49 -10.63 1.81
C LYS A 87 3.23 -11.36 1.36
N MET A 88 2.15 -10.63 1.10
CA MET A 88 0.91 -11.20 0.58
C MET A 88 1.14 -11.87 -0.78
N GLN A 89 1.88 -11.23 -1.70
CA GLN A 89 2.20 -11.83 -3.00
C GLN A 89 3.05 -13.11 -2.86
N VAL A 90 4.08 -13.08 -2.01
CA VAL A 90 4.89 -14.29 -1.73
C VAL A 90 4.02 -15.44 -1.22
N VAL A 91 3.16 -15.20 -0.24
CA VAL A 91 2.30 -16.26 0.32
C VAL A 91 1.25 -16.74 -0.70
N LYS A 92 0.80 -15.86 -1.60
CA LYS A 92 -0.09 -16.23 -2.70
C LYS A 92 0.59 -17.22 -3.64
N GLU A 93 1.82 -16.93 -4.08
CA GLU A 93 2.59 -17.82 -4.95
C GLU A 93 2.92 -19.14 -4.25
N GLN A 94 3.23 -19.12 -2.95
CA GLN A 94 3.41 -20.33 -2.15
C GLN A 94 2.14 -21.19 -2.09
N LEU A 95 0.96 -20.57 -1.94
CA LEU A 95 -0.33 -21.26 -2.00
C LEU A 95 -0.56 -21.91 -3.37
N GLU A 96 -0.32 -21.17 -4.46
CA GLU A 96 -0.46 -21.68 -5.83
C GLU A 96 0.50 -22.84 -6.12
N PHE A 97 1.74 -22.76 -5.62
CA PHE A 97 2.73 -23.84 -5.69
C PHE A 97 2.26 -25.10 -4.95
N ILE A 98 1.83 -24.96 -3.69
CA ILE A 98 1.32 -26.09 -2.88
C ILE A 98 0.11 -26.74 -3.54
N GLN A 99 -0.83 -25.92 -4.06
CA GLN A 99 -2.00 -26.44 -4.77
C GLN A 99 -1.61 -27.21 -6.02
N SER A 100 -0.61 -26.73 -6.76
CA SER A 100 -0.12 -27.38 -7.97
C SER A 100 0.55 -28.73 -7.67
N GLN A 101 1.39 -28.79 -6.63
CA GLN A 101 2.04 -30.03 -6.17
C GLN A 101 1.00 -31.10 -5.78
N ILE A 102 -0.02 -30.71 -5.02
CA ILE A 102 -1.06 -31.65 -4.60
C ILE A 102 -1.87 -32.10 -5.82
N ARG A 103 -2.19 -31.20 -6.76
CA ARG A 103 -2.88 -31.57 -8.00
C ARG A 103 -2.10 -32.60 -8.83
N ILE A 104 -0.78 -32.48 -8.90
CA ILE A 104 0.09 -33.47 -9.55
C ILE A 104 0.00 -34.81 -8.83
N ALA A 105 0.09 -34.82 -7.50
CA ALA A 105 -0.06 -36.05 -6.70
C ALA A 105 -1.44 -36.71 -6.87
N VAL A 106 -2.51 -35.92 -6.94
CA VAL A 106 -3.88 -36.42 -7.21
C VAL A 106 -3.98 -37.04 -8.60
N ARG A 107 -3.38 -36.42 -9.63
CA ARG A 107 -3.36 -36.94 -11.00
C ARG A 107 -2.56 -38.25 -11.11
N ALA A 108 -1.48 -38.39 -10.35
CA ALA A 108 -0.71 -39.64 -10.30
C ALA A 108 -1.52 -40.84 -9.75
N GLN A 109 -2.65 -40.60 -9.08
CA GLN A 109 -3.59 -41.63 -8.62
C GLN A 109 -4.74 -41.88 -9.62
N GLU A 110 -4.52 -41.58 -10.91
CA GLU A 110 -5.53 -41.67 -11.97
C GLU A 110 -6.25 -43.02 -12.02
N GLY A 111 -7.59 -42.98 -12.12
CA GLY A 111 -8.47 -44.15 -12.22
C GLY A 111 -9.31 -44.50 -10.99
N LYS A 112 -9.06 -43.90 -9.81
CA LYS A 112 -9.77 -44.26 -8.56
C LYS A 112 -10.73 -43.21 -7.98
N MET A 113 -10.69 -41.96 -8.46
CA MET A 113 -11.39 -40.83 -7.84
C MET A 113 -12.28 -40.07 -8.83
N THR A 114 -13.48 -39.70 -8.40
CA THR A 114 -14.38 -38.82 -9.16
C THR A 114 -13.86 -37.38 -9.19
N ALA A 115 -14.41 -36.53 -10.05
CA ALA A 115 -14.06 -35.11 -10.09
C ALA A 115 -14.37 -34.39 -8.76
N GLN A 116 -15.42 -34.84 -8.06
CA GLN A 116 -15.82 -34.30 -6.76
C GLN A 116 -14.77 -34.65 -5.69
N ASP A 117 -14.37 -35.93 -5.61
CA ASP A 117 -13.37 -36.37 -4.62
C ASP A 117 -12.03 -35.63 -4.78
N LYS A 118 -11.63 -35.36 -6.03
CA LYS A 118 -10.43 -34.58 -6.32
C LYS A 118 -10.54 -33.15 -5.80
N THR A 119 -11.71 -32.53 -5.95
CA THR A 119 -11.97 -31.16 -5.45
C THR A 119 -12.02 -31.11 -3.93
N ASP A 120 -12.69 -32.06 -3.30
CA ASP A 120 -12.82 -32.13 -1.85
C ASP A 120 -11.47 -32.41 -1.19
N MET A 121 -10.66 -33.29 -1.78
CA MET A 121 -9.29 -33.52 -1.33
C MET A 121 -8.42 -32.27 -1.45
N MET A 122 -8.51 -31.52 -2.56
CA MET A 122 -7.80 -30.24 -2.70
C MET A 122 -8.23 -29.20 -1.65
N ASN A 123 -9.52 -29.17 -1.30
CA ASN A 123 -10.05 -28.19 -0.35
C ASN A 123 -9.76 -28.52 1.11
N THR A 124 -9.63 -29.81 1.44
CA THR A 124 -9.45 -30.30 2.82
C THR A 124 -8.02 -30.72 3.13
N HIS A 125 -7.13 -30.80 2.14
CA HIS A 125 -5.74 -31.18 2.36
C HIS A 125 -5.08 -30.22 3.37
N PRO A 126 -4.52 -30.71 4.50
CA PRO A 126 -4.02 -29.86 5.58
C PRO A 126 -3.04 -28.77 5.11
N LYS A 127 -2.09 -29.12 4.23
CA LYS A 127 -1.14 -28.14 3.66
C LYS A 127 -1.81 -27.03 2.84
N VAL A 128 -2.90 -27.32 2.12
CA VAL A 128 -3.65 -26.30 1.37
C VAL A 128 -4.42 -25.41 2.32
N VAL A 129 -5.07 -26.00 3.34
CA VAL A 129 -5.82 -25.27 4.35
C VAL A 129 -4.89 -24.31 5.10
N GLU A 130 -3.73 -24.77 5.51
CA GLU A 130 -2.72 -23.94 6.18
C GLU A 130 -2.23 -22.80 5.28
N ALA A 131 -1.86 -23.10 4.03
CA ALA A 131 -1.43 -22.08 3.07
C ALA A 131 -2.53 -21.05 2.77
N LYS A 132 -3.80 -21.50 2.65
CA LYS A 132 -4.96 -20.60 2.51
C LYS A 132 -5.11 -19.71 3.73
N ALA A 133 -5.00 -20.25 4.94
CA ALA A 133 -5.10 -19.46 6.17
C ALA A 133 -4.00 -18.39 6.24
N ARG A 134 -2.75 -18.73 5.89
CA ARG A 134 -1.64 -17.77 5.82
C ARG A 134 -1.90 -16.66 4.78
N TYR A 135 -2.40 -17.04 3.59
CA TYR A 135 -2.75 -16.06 2.56
C TYR A 135 -3.84 -15.11 3.03
N ILE A 136 -4.93 -15.65 3.60
CA ILE A 136 -6.05 -14.85 4.14
C ILE A 136 -5.53 -13.85 5.18
N TYR A 137 -4.69 -14.30 6.12
CA TYR A 137 -4.08 -13.42 7.11
C TYR A 137 -3.29 -12.27 6.47
N CYS A 138 -2.39 -12.57 5.53
CA CYS A 138 -1.56 -11.55 4.89
C CYS A 138 -2.39 -10.59 4.04
N TYR A 139 -3.40 -11.10 3.32
CA TYR A 139 -4.35 -10.30 2.55
C TYR A 139 -5.13 -9.34 3.46
N SER A 140 -5.70 -9.85 4.55
CA SER A 140 -6.42 -9.02 5.51
C SER A 140 -5.52 -7.96 6.13
N TYR A 141 -4.29 -8.31 6.52
CA TYR A 141 -3.31 -7.34 7.04
C TYR A 141 -3.02 -6.23 6.02
N TYR A 142 -2.75 -6.59 4.76
CA TYR A 142 -2.56 -5.64 3.67
C TYR A 142 -3.76 -4.69 3.50
N GLU A 143 -4.99 -5.21 3.45
CA GLU A 143 -6.20 -4.38 3.31
C GLU A 143 -6.39 -3.42 4.49
N TYR A 144 -6.08 -3.85 5.72
CA TYR A 144 -6.11 -2.96 6.89
C TYR A 144 -5.09 -1.84 6.80
N VAL A 145 -3.83 -2.14 6.46
CA VAL A 145 -2.78 -1.11 6.31
C VAL A 145 -3.12 -0.16 5.17
N LYS A 146 -3.68 -0.68 4.08
CA LYS A 146 -4.15 0.12 2.94
C LYS A 146 -5.23 1.12 3.35
N ALA A 147 -6.22 0.69 4.13
CA ALA A 147 -7.26 1.57 4.65
C ALA A 147 -6.68 2.69 5.53
N ILE A 148 -5.69 2.39 6.37
CA ILE A 148 -4.99 3.39 7.20
C ILE A 148 -4.23 4.39 6.32
N ARG A 149 -3.51 3.91 5.30
CA ARG A 149 -2.78 4.74 4.34
C ARG A 149 -3.72 5.68 3.59
N ASP A 150 -4.83 5.16 3.09
CA ASP A 150 -5.80 5.93 2.33
C ASP A 150 -6.50 6.98 3.19
N LYS A 151 -6.74 6.67 4.47
CA LYS A 151 -7.18 7.67 5.44
C LYS A 151 -6.12 8.76 5.65
N ALA A 152 -4.87 8.39 5.89
CA ALA A 152 -3.79 9.36 6.09
C ALA A 152 -3.61 10.30 4.88
N GLN A 153 -3.75 9.76 3.66
CA GLN A 153 -3.74 10.54 2.43
C GLN A 153 -4.89 11.56 2.37
N LYS A 154 -6.11 11.14 2.70
CA LYS A 154 -7.28 12.04 2.73
C LYS A 154 -7.13 13.14 3.80
N ASP A 155 -6.60 12.79 4.96
CA ASP A 155 -6.36 13.75 6.03
C ASP A 155 -5.30 14.79 5.61
N TRP A 156 -4.22 14.34 4.96
CA TRP A 156 -3.20 15.22 4.38
C TRP A 156 -3.79 16.17 3.32
N GLU A 157 -4.60 15.65 2.39
CA GLU A 157 -5.27 16.45 1.36
C GLU A 157 -6.20 17.51 1.97
N THR A 158 -6.88 17.15 3.06
CA THR A 158 -7.79 18.05 3.78
C THR A 158 -7.03 19.23 4.39
N VAL A 159 -5.92 18.97 5.08
CA VAL A 159 -5.06 20.02 5.68
C VAL A 159 -4.41 20.87 4.59
N SER A 160 -3.86 20.25 3.55
CA SER A 160 -3.24 20.94 2.41
C SER A 160 -4.21 21.90 1.71
N ARG A 161 -5.45 21.44 1.48
CA ARG A 161 -6.51 22.28 0.89
C ARG A 161 -6.88 23.45 1.81
N ARG A 162 -6.92 23.25 3.13
CA ARG A 162 -7.24 24.32 4.09
C ARG A 162 -6.17 25.43 4.06
N ILE A 163 -4.90 25.05 4.06
CA ILE A 163 -3.76 25.99 3.94
C ILE A 163 -3.91 26.80 2.64
N THR A 164 -4.16 26.11 1.52
CA THR A 164 -4.34 26.76 0.21
C THR A 164 -5.49 27.77 0.22
N GLN A 165 -6.64 27.41 0.81
CA GLN A 165 -7.81 28.29 0.90
C GLN A 165 -7.52 29.55 1.72
N ARG A 166 -6.75 29.43 2.82
CA ARG A 166 -6.35 30.58 3.63
C ARG A 166 -5.43 31.53 2.87
N GLY A 167 -4.42 31.00 2.17
CA GLY A 167 -3.53 31.80 1.32
C GLY A 167 -4.30 32.60 0.27
N GLN A 168 -5.25 31.97 -0.42
CA GLN A 168 -6.12 32.64 -1.39
C GLN A 168 -6.98 33.75 -0.75
N GLY A 169 -7.44 33.56 0.50
CA GLY A 169 -8.18 34.56 1.25
C GLY A 169 -7.35 35.82 1.53
N ILE A 170 -6.11 35.64 1.96
CA ILE A 170 -5.15 36.72 2.22
C ILE A 170 -4.85 37.49 0.92
N ASP A 171 -4.61 36.79 -0.19
CA ASP A 171 -4.33 37.42 -1.48
C ASP A 171 -5.53 38.21 -2.04
N ARG A 172 -6.76 37.74 -1.77
CA ARG A 172 -7.97 38.50 -2.14
C ARG A 172 -8.12 39.75 -1.27
N ALA A 173 -7.85 39.65 0.03
CA ALA A 173 -7.90 40.79 0.95
C ALA A 173 -6.88 41.88 0.55
N ARG A 174 -5.62 41.50 0.29
CA ARG A 174 -4.56 42.43 -0.19
C ARG A 174 -4.93 43.12 -1.50
N ARG A 175 -5.52 42.37 -2.44
CA ARG A 175 -6.01 42.96 -3.71
C ARG A 175 -7.17 43.93 -3.48
N ALA A 176 -8.12 43.59 -2.61
CA ALA A 176 -9.23 44.49 -2.28
C ALA A 176 -8.75 45.80 -1.63
N GLU A 177 -7.78 45.71 -0.71
CA GLU A 177 -7.16 46.89 -0.07
C GLU A 177 -6.38 47.75 -1.07
N SER A 178 -5.61 47.13 -1.95
CA SER A 178 -4.90 47.83 -3.03
C SER A 178 -5.86 48.55 -3.98
N VAL A 179 -7.01 47.95 -4.33
CA VAL A 179 -8.02 48.59 -5.19
C VAL A 179 -8.73 49.73 -4.46
N ALA A 180 -9.05 49.55 -3.17
CA ALA A 180 -9.67 50.60 -2.35
C ALA A 180 -8.78 51.85 -2.22
N ASN A 181 -7.46 51.67 -2.10
CA ASN A 181 -6.50 52.77 -1.98
C ASN A 181 -6.20 53.50 -3.30
N VAL A 182 -6.49 52.91 -4.47
CA VAL A 182 -6.36 53.55 -5.78
C VAL A 182 -7.60 54.42 -6.12
N SER A 183 -8.73 54.15 -5.48
CA SER A 183 -10.03 54.78 -5.80
C SER A 183 -10.25 56.26 -5.40
N PRO A 184 -9.47 56.94 -4.52
CA PRO A 184 -9.74 58.34 -4.21
C PRO A 184 -9.17 59.35 -5.22
N GLN A 185 -8.19 58.95 -6.05
CA GLN A 185 -7.46 59.90 -6.90
C GLN A 185 -8.02 60.06 -8.32
N PHE A 186 -8.74 59.07 -8.85
CA PHE A 186 -9.27 59.12 -10.22
C PHE A 186 -10.65 59.79 -10.36
N THR A 187 -11.39 59.99 -9.26
CA THR A 187 -12.73 60.61 -9.30
C THR A 187 -12.71 62.14 -9.30
N LYS A 188 -11.56 62.79 -9.06
CA LYS A 188 -11.43 64.27 -9.16
C LYS A 188 -10.98 64.77 -10.54
N ALA A 189 -10.52 63.89 -11.44
CA ALA A 189 -9.98 64.30 -12.74
C ALA A 189 -11.03 64.43 -13.87
N PHE A 190 -12.29 64.05 -13.63
CA PHE A 190 -13.36 64.02 -14.66
C PHE A 190 -14.56 64.95 -14.37
N ARG A 191 -14.41 65.94 -13.47
CA ARG A 191 -15.38 67.03 -13.32
C ARG A 191 -14.72 68.38 -13.59
N ARG A 192 -14.57 68.71 -14.87
CA ARG A 192 -14.53 70.08 -15.38
C ARG A 192 -15.20 70.11 -16.74
#